data_AF-A0A920SSD5-F1
#
_entry.id   AF-A0A920SSD5-F1
#
_cell.length_a   1.000
_cell.length_b   1.000
_cell.length_c   1.000
_cell.angle_alpha   90.00
_cell.angle_beta   90.00
_cell.angle_gamma   90.00
#
_symmetry.space_group_name_H-M   'P 1'
#
loop_
_entity.id
_entity.type
_entity.pdbx_description
1 polymer ?
#
loop_
_entity_poly.entity_id
_entity_poly.type
_entity_poly.pdbx_seq_one_letter_code
_entity_poly.pdbx_strand_id
1 'polypeptide(L)'
;MGDLYDEFTRFPGHWRGDDLYSVIVRFGYLGVSFNTDIVSHEEAMDYNVLWEPKLTGKVGHFDWHLPNLGCLSLRDGNDNPSPFDINDAQWKKLQETTLSLKPQVGGYFDYGGTFASLKNGEIHANVRDR
;
A
#
# COMPACT_ATOMS: atom_id res chain seq x y z
N MET A 1 23.79 11.61 23.91
CA MET A 1 23.38 10.45 23.08
C MET A 1 22.86 9.34 24.00
N GLY A 2 21.85 9.63 24.84
CA GLY A 2 21.34 8.69 25.85
C GLY A 2 19.87 8.31 25.67
N ASP A 3 19.21 8.77 24.60
CA ASP A 3 17.75 8.69 24.45
C ASP A 3 17.31 7.80 23.27
N LEU A 4 18.19 7.00 22.68
CA LEU A 4 17.82 6.07 21.61
C LEU A 4 17.79 4.64 22.18
N TYR A 5 16.65 3.96 22.09
CA TYR A 5 16.58 2.54 22.44
C TYR A 5 17.57 1.73 21.62
N ASP A 6 18.11 0.65 22.20
CA ASP A 6 19.17 -0.17 21.60
C ASP A 6 18.80 -0.67 20.21
N GLU A 7 17.53 -1.01 19.97
CA GLU A 7 16.99 -1.47 18.70
C GLU A 7 17.14 -0.43 17.57
N PHE A 8 17.24 0.85 17.91
CA PHE A 8 17.42 1.93 16.95
C PHE A 8 18.88 2.38 16.80
N THR A 9 19.78 1.92 17.66
CA THR A 9 21.20 2.31 17.60
C THR A 9 21.91 1.78 16.36
N ARG A 10 21.55 0.58 15.90
CA ARG A 10 22.06 -0.07 14.67
C ARG A 10 20.90 -0.48 13.75
N PHE A 11 19.95 0.44 13.54
CA PHE A 11 18.75 0.16 12.75
C PHE A 11 19.10 -0.32 11.30
N PRO A 12 18.53 -1.44 10.82
CA PRO A 12 18.77 -1.93 9.47
C PRO A 12 18.47 -0.88 8.38
N GLY A 13 19.34 -0.79 7.38
CA GLY A 13 19.24 0.19 6.29
C GLY A 13 19.87 1.56 6.59
N HIS A 14 20.24 1.86 7.84
CA HIS A 14 20.95 3.11 8.18
C HIS A 14 22.46 3.03 7.99
N TRP A 15 23.01 1.82 8.02
CA TRP A 15 24.45 1.58 8.09
C TRP A 15 24.93 0.79 6.87
N ARG A 16 26.14 1.08 6.40
CA ARG A 16 26.89 0.22 5.49
C ARG A 16 28.25 -0.07 6.12
N GLY A 17 28.44 -1.28 6.62
CA GLY A 17 29.56 -1.57 7.52
C GLY A 17 29.39 -0.79 8.82
N ASP A 18 30.40 0.02 9.17
CA ASP A 18 30.38 0.88 10.36
C ASP A 18 30.03 2.34 10.08
N ASP A 19 29.82 2.69 8.82
CA ASP A 19 29.49 4.06 8.41
C ASP A 19 27.96 4.29 8.43
N LEU A 20 27.55 5.38 9.07
CA LEU A 20 26.15 5.83 9.16
C LEU A 20 25.77 6.68 7.94
N TYR A 21 24.72 6.30 7.22
CA TYR A 21 24.24 6.97 6.00
C TYR A 21 22.85 7.60 6.14
N SER A 22 22.01 7.13 7.06
CA SER A 22 20.67 7.68 7.27
C SER A 22 20.21 7.51 8.70
N VAL A 23 19.21 8.30 9.12
CA VAL A 23 18.53 8.17 10.40
C VAL A 23 17.02 8.31 10.15
N ILE A 24 16.23 7.43 10.74
CA ILE A 24 14.77 7.47 10.62
C ILE A 24 14.24 8.73 11.31
N VAL A 25 13.43 9.49 10.58
CA VAL A 25 12.77 10.69 11.12
C VAL A 25 11.28 10.46 11.27
N ARG A 26 10.68 9.64 10.38
CA ARG A 26 9.26 9.27 10.36
C ARG A 26 9.11 7.88 9.73
N PHE A 27 8.01 7.21 10.06
CA PHE A 27 7.54 6.02 9.38
C PHE A 27 6.01 6.10 9.21
N GLY A 28 5.48 5.33 8.27
CA GLY A 28 4.07 5.24 7.93
C GLY A 28 3.72 3.82 7.50
N TYR A 29 2.43 3.56 7.33
CA TYR A 29 1.93 2.26 6.87
C TYR A 29 1.15 2.43 5.58
N LEU A 30 1.45 1.57 4.62
CA LEU A 30 0.63 1.44 3.41
C LEU A 30 -0.60 0.59 3.70
N GLY A 31 -1.76 1.01 3.21
CA GLY A 31 -3.00 0.23 3.34
C GLY A 31 -4.17 0.83 2.58
N VAL A 32 -5.37 0.36 2.90
CA VAL A 32 -6.61 0.86 2.29
C VAL A 32 -7.10 2.10 3.06
N SER A 33 -7.23 3.22 2.36
CA SER A 33 -8.04 4.37 2.80
C SER A 33 -9.40 4.30 2.12
N PHE A 34 -10.48 4.52 2.87
CA PHE A 34 -11.83 4.26 2.38
C PHE A 34 -12.87 5.25 2.94
N ASN A 35 -14.00 5.35 2.25
CA ASN A 35 -15.18 6.06 2.73
C ASN A 35 -15.99 5.16 3.67
N THR A 36 -16.09 5.55 4.94
CA THR A 36 -16.75 4.78 6.01
C THR A 36 -18.26 4.63 5.84
N ASP A 37 -18.90 5.47 5.02
CA ASP A 37 -20.33 5.35 4.71
C ASP A 37 -20.61 4.25 3.67
N ILE A 38 -19.56 3.80 2.95
CA ILE A 38 -19.65 2.83 1.84
C ILE A 38 -18.96 1.51 2.20
N VAL A 39 -17.81 1.59 2.87
CA VAL A 39 -16.98 0.45 3.26
C VAL A 39 -16.83 0.45 4.78
N SER A 40 -17.10 -0.69 5.41
CA SER A 40 -16.93 -0.84 6.85
C SER A 40 -15.46 -1.04 7.21
N HIS A 41 -15.12 -0.80 8.48
CA HIS A 41 -13.78 -1.13 8.98
C HIS A 41 -13.44 -2.61 8.79
N GLU A 42 -14.39 -3.51 9.03
CA GLU A 42 -14.19 -4.96 8.89
C GLU A 42 -13.86 -5.34 7.44
N GLU A 43 -14.62 -4.81 6.47
CA GLU A 43 -14.36 -5.03 5.05
C GLU A 43 -12.98 -4.50 4.66
N ALA A 44 -12.58 -3.32 5.16
CA ALA A 44 -11.30 -2.70 4.84
C ALA A 44 -10.07 -3.38 5.47
N MET A 45 -10.26 -4.37 6.35
CA MET A 45 -9.15 -5.16 6.90
C MET A 45 -8.62 -6.23 5.94
N ASP A 46 -9.27 -6.44 4.79
CA ASP A 46 -8.83 -7.36 3.74
C ASP A 46 -8.71 -6.62 2.40
N TYR A 47 -7.59 -6.79 1.70
CA TYR A 47 -7.39 -6.23 0.36
C TYR A 47 -8.40 -6.74 -0.68
N ASN A 48 -9.08 -7.85 -0.42
CA ASN A 48 -10.19 -8.32 -1.25
C ASN A 48 -11.33 -7.29 -1.36
N VAL A 49 -11.44 -6.34 -0.42
CA VAL A 49 -12.40 -5.23 -0.50
C VAL A 49 -12.32 -4.47 -1.82
N LEU A 50 -11.14 -4.37 -2.44
CA LEU A 50 -10.94 -3.65 -3.69
C LEU A 50 -11.70 -4.28 -4.87
N TRP A 51 -12.15 -5.53 -4.75
CA TRP A 51 -12.96 -6.23 -5.76
C TRP A 51 -14.47 -6.21 -5.48
N GLU A 52 -14.91 -5.58 -4.39
CA GLU A 52 -16.32 -5.53 -4.04
C GLU A 52 -17.15 -4.84 -5.14
N PRO A 53 -18.31 -5.39 -5.55
CA PRO A 53 -19.12 -4.84 -6.64
C PRO A 53 -19.50 -3.36 -6.44
N LYS A 54 -19.71 -2.95 -5.18
CA LYS A 54 -20.02 -1.56 -4.78
C LYS A 54 -18.90 -0.56 -5.07
N LEU A 55 -17.69 -1.03 -5.39
CA LEU A 55 -16.52 -0.21 -5.71
C LEU A 55 -16.20 -0.14 -7.21
N THR A 56 -17.08 -0.63 -8.09
CA THR A 56 -16.86 -0.61 -9.55
C THR A 56 -16.62 0.81 -10.04
N GLY A 57 -15.47 1.06 -10.69
CA GLY A 57 -15.03 2.40 -11.11
C GLY A 57 -14.77 3.39 -9.97
N LYS A 58 -14.62 2.91 -8.73
CA LYS A 58 -14.48 3.71 -7.50
C LYS A 58 -13.24 3.36 -6.68
N VAL A 59 -12.34 2.52 -7.19
CA VAL A 59 -11.03 2.28 -6.59
C VAL A 59 -10.01 3.24 -7.19
N GLY A 60 -9.38 4.04 -6.34
CA GLY A 60 -8.23 4.85 -6.74
C GLY A 60 -6.92 4.10 -6.53
N HIS A 61 -5.91 4.53 -7.29
CA HIS A 61 -4.53 4.15 -7.07
C HIS A 61 -3.69 5.40 -6.82
N PHE A 62 -2.79 5.35 -5.84
CA PHE A 62 -1.71 6.32 -5.78
C PHE A 62 -0.80 6.15 -7.01
N ASP A 63 -0.39 7.24 -7.67
CA ASP A 63 0.42 7.24 -8.90
C ASP A 63 1.90 6.90 -8.63
N TRP A 64 2.09 5.75 -7.99
CA TRP A 64 3.37 5.11 -7.76
C TRP A 64 3.15 3.61 -7.62
N HIS A 65 3.92 2.79 -8.34
CA HIS A 65 3.67 1.36 -8.41
C HIS A 65 3.92 0.61 -7.09
N LEU A 66 4.91 1.01 -6.28
CA LEU A 66 5.31 0.22 -5.10
C LEU A 66 4.20 0.06 -4.06
N PRO A 67 3.44 1.10 -3.66
CA PRO A 67 2.35 0.91 -2.70
C PRO A 67 1.25 -0.03 -3.19
N ASN A 68 0.88 0.13 -4.46
CA ASN A 68 -0.16 -0.68 -5.09
C ASN A 68 0.28 -2.14 -5.19
N LEU A 69 1.43 -2.39 -5.81
CA LEU A 69 1.96 -3.74 -5.98
C LEU A 69 2.29 -4.41 -4.65
N GLY A 70 2.82 -3.67 -3.67
CA GLY A 70 3.10 -4.20 -2.34
C GLY A 70 1.86 -4.73 -1.64
N CYS A 71 0.78 -3.94 -1.61
CA CYS A 71 -0.49 -4.36 -1.01
C CYS A 71 -1.12 -5.56 -1.75
N LEU A 72 -1.07 -5.57 -3.08
CA LEU A 72 -1.59 -6.68 -3.87
C LEU A 72 -0.72 -7.94 -3.75
N SER A 73 0.59 -7.79 -3.57
CA SER A 73 1.52 -8.88 -3.32
C SER A 73 1.24 -9.53 -1.95
N LEU A 74 0.99 -8.72 -0.91
CA LEU A 74 0.54 -9.20 0.40
C LEU A 74 -0.78 -9.97 0.28
N ARG A 75 -1.76 -9.44 -0.46
CA ARG A 75 -3.03 -10.15 -0.75
C ARG A 75 -2.78 -11.51 -1.40
N ASP A 76 -1.82 -11.60 -2.31
CA ASP A 76 -1.47 -12.84 -3.00
C ASP A 76 -0.72 -13.86 -2.12
N GLY A 77 -0.42 -13.49 -0.86
CA GLY A 77 0.25 -14.32 0.14
C GLY A 77 1.76 -14.14 0.21
N ASN A 78 2.32 -13.09 -0.40
CA ASN A 78 3.75 -12.82 -0.38
C ASN A 78 4.11 -11.94 0.83
N ASP A 79 4.24 -12.53 2.01
CA ASP A 79 4.53 -11.82 3.27
C ASP A 79 5.94 -12.08 3.82
N ASN A 80 6.62 -13.12 3.34
CA ASN A 80 7.94 -13.54 3.81
C ASN A 80 8.88 -13.89 2.63
N PRO A 81 10.08 -13.27 2.53
CA PRO A 81 10.66 -12.30 3.45
C PRO A 81 10.10 -10.87 3.30
N SER A 82 9.48 -10.54 2.16
CA SER A 82 8.79 -9.26 1.97
C SER A 82 7.84 -9.34 0.76
N PRO A 83 6.87 -8.42 0.62
CA PRO A 83 5.99 -8.36 -0.56
C PRO A 83 6.71 -7.98 -1.87
N PHE A 84 7.97 -7.58 -1.81
CA PHE A 84 8.77 -7.19 -2.97
C PHE A 84 9.85 -8.21 -3.34
N ASP A 85 10.11 -9.19 -2.47
CA ASP A 85 11.05 -10.28 -2.71
C ASP A 85 10.28 -11.52 -3.16
N ILE A 86 10.02 -11.58 -4.46
CA ILE A 86 9.13 -12.55 -5.09
C ILE A 86 9.80 -13.18 -6.32
N ASN A 87 9.54 -14.46 -6.54
CA ASN A 87 10.03 -15.19 -7.71
C ASN A 87 9.18 -14.93 -8.97
N ASP A 88 9.61 -15.46 -10.11
CA ASP A 88 8.95 -15.28 -11.40
C ASP A 88 7.48 -15.73 -11.41
N ALA A 89 7.14 -16.81 -10.71
CA ALA A 89 5.77 -17.31 -10.65
C ALA A 89 4.88 -16.40 -9.80
N GLN A 90 5.38 -15.92 -8.66
CA GLN A 90 4.71 -14.94 -7.82
C GLN A 90 4.54 -13.61 -8.55
N TRP A 91 5.54 -13.17 -9.31
CA TRP A 91 5.46 -11.96 -10.12
C TRP A 91 4.42 -12.07 -11.24
N LYS A 92 4.34 -13.23 -11.89
CA LYS A 92 3.28 -13.50 -12.89
C LYS A 92 1.89 -13.42 -12.26
N LYS A 93 1.70 -14.08 -11.10
CA LYS A 93 0.44 -14.01 -10.36
C LYS A 93 0.07 -12.57 -9.98
N LEU A 94 1.03 -11.80 -9.46
CA LEU A 94 0.80 -10.41 -9.08
C LEU A 94 0.37 -9.54 -10.27
N GLN A 95 0.94 -9.76 -11.45
CA GLN A 95 0.49 -9.07 -12.68
C GLN A 95 -0.95 -9.44 -13.04
N GLU A 96 -1.29 -10.73 -13.02
CA GLU A 96 -2.66 -11.21 -13.28
C GLU A 96 -3.66 -10.62 -12.27
N THR A 97 -3.31 -10.66 -10.98
CA THR A 97 -4.05 -10.02 -9.89
C THR A 97 -4.24 -8.53 -10.14
N THR A 98 -3.17 -7.79 -10.44
CA THR A 98 -3.23 -6.34 -10.67
C THR A 98 -4.12 -6.00 -11.85
N LEU A 99 -4.00 -6.74 -12.96
CA LEU A 99 -4.81 -6.51 -14.16
C LEU A 99 -6.29 -6.87 -13.95
N SER A 100 -6.59 -7.85 -13.09
CA SER A 100 -7.97 -8.20 -12.74
C SER A 100 -8.73 -7.06 -12.04
N LEU A 101 -8.02 -6.12 -11.42
CA LEU A 101 -8.61 -4.99 -10.70
C LEU A 101 -9.09 -3.88 -11.65
N LYS A 102 -8.70 -3.90 -12.93
CA LYS A 102 -8.98 -2.85 -13.92
C LYS A 102 -10.46 -2.37 -13.94
N PRO A 103 -11.50 -3.22 -13.86
CA PRO A 103 -12.89 -2.76 -13.84
C PRO A 103 -13.27 -1.91 -12.61
N GLN A 104 -12.52 -2.05 -11.52
CA GLN A 104 -12.74 -1.32 -10.27
C GLN A 104 -12.09 0.07 -10.31
N VAL A 105 -11.10 0.28 -11.19
CA VAL A 105 -10.27 1.48 -11.20
C VAL A 105 -11.05 2.70 -11.67
N GLY A 106 -11.16 3.71 -10.80
CA GLY A 106 -11.70 5.04 -11.10
C GLY A 106 -10.63 6.05 -11.53
N GLY A 107 -9.36 5.83 -11.18
CA GLY A 107 -8.26 6.70 -11.59
C GLY A 107 -6.93 6.45 -10.87
N TYR A 108 -5.90 7.16 -11.33
CA TYR A 108 -4.57 7.22 -10.72
C TYR A 108 -4.29 8.65 -10.28
N PHE A 109 -3.86 8.83 -9.04
CA PHE A 109 -3.81 10.13 -8.39
C PHE A 109 -2.46 10.38 -7.72
N ASP A 110 -1.97 11.61 -7.81
CA ASP A 110 -0.89 12.07 -6.96
C ASP A 110 -1.31 12.13 -5.48
N TYR A 111 -0.44 12.64 -4.63
CA TYR A 111 -0.68 12.66 -3.19
C TYR A 111 -1.89 13.52 -2.84
N GLY A 112 -1.98 14.74 -3.38
CA GLY A 112 -3.09 15.66 -3.11
C GLY A 112 -4.41 15.20 -3.75
N GLY A 113 -4.33 14.68 -4.97
CA GLY A 113 -5.43 14.15 -5.74
C GLY A 113 -6.11 12.97 -5.05
N THR A 114 -5.34 12.12 -4.37
CA THR A 114 -5.89 11.00 -3.59
C THR A 114 -6.85 11.47 -2.48
N PHE A 115 -6.51 12.54 -1.76
CA PHE A 115 -7.39 13.08 -0.71
C PHE A 115 -8.60 13.80 -1.32
N ALA A 116 -8.38 14.55 -2.40
CA ALA A 116 -9.45 15.27 -3.07
C ALA A 116 -10.50 14.30 -3.64
N SER A 117 -10.06 13.21 -4.27
CA SER A 117 -10.91 12.21 -4.90
C SER A 117 -11.69 11.34 -3.89
N LEU A 118 -11.13 11.09 -2.70
CA LEU A 118 -11.89 10.49 -1.60
C LEU A 118 -12.92 11.46 -1.04
N LYS A 119 -12.54 12.73 -0.83
CA LYS A 119 -13.40 13.76 -0.24
C LYS A 119 -14.61 14.10 -1.12
N ASN A 120 -14.44 14.13 -2.44
CA ASN A 120 -15.51 14.47 -3.38
C ASN A 120 -16.34 13.25 -3.84
N GLY A 121 -15.98 12.04 -3.40
CA GLY A 121 -16.67 10.80 -3.78
C GLY A 121 -16.37 10.30 -5.20
N GLU A 122 -15.33 10.81 -5.85
CA GLU A 122 -14.82 10.29 -7.11
C GLU A 122 -14.36 8.84 -6.93
N ILE A 123 -13.66 8.56 -5.84
CA ILE A 123 -13.31 7.20 -5.39
C ILE A 123 -13.83 6.94 -3.98
N HIS A 124 -13.92 5.66 -3.60
CA HIS A 124 -14.42 5.20 -2.30
C HIS A 124 -13.44 4.28 -1.56
N ALA A 125 -12.41 3.77 -2.24
CA ALA A 125 -11.27 3.09 -1.64
C ALA A 125 -9.99 3.41 -2.43
N ASN A 126 -8.85 3.46 -1.76
CA ASN A 126 -7.54 3.66 -2.39
C ASN A 126 -6.44 2.95 -1.60
N VAL A 127 -5.47 2.38 -2.32
CA VAL A 127 -4.21 1.92 -1.73
C VAL A 127 -3.24 3.11 -1.60
N ARG A 128 -2.95 3.52 -0.37
CA ARG A 128 -2.02 4.64 -0.10
C ARG A 128 -1.30 4.50 1.24
N ASP A 129 -0.30 5.35 1.43
CA ASP A 129 0.36 5.58 2.73
C ASP A 129 -0.57 6.31 3.70
N ARG A 130 -0.68 5.81 4.94
CA ARG A 130 -1.46 6.44 6.02
C ARG A 130 -0.67 7.53 6.71
#